data_AF-A0A9X6AC09-F1
#
_entry.id   AF-A0A9X6AC09-F1
#
_cell.length_a   1.000
_cell.length_b   1.000
_cell.length_c   1.000
_cell.angle_alpha   90.00
_cell.angle_beta   90.00
_cell.angle_gamma   90.00
#
_symmetry.space_group_name_H-M   'P 1'
#
loop_
_entity.id
_entity.type
_entity.pdbx_description
1 polymer ?
#
loop_
_entity_poly.entity_id
_entity_poly.type
_entity_poly.pdbx_seq_one_letter_code
_entity_poly.pdbx_strand_id
1 'polypeptide(L)'
;LYRVATPTARRTRRAPRVERVAPHLRRLLDTWSDTPAFVLGHALDVLARNRLAGALYAGFTHPDNLLRMTFLDPAAHHFHRDWDRAAESTVATLRRAAG
;
A
#
# COMPACT_ATOMS: atom_id res chain seq x y z
N LEU A 1 -19.42 34.48 3.21
CA LEU A 1 -19.44 33.93 4.59
C LEU A 1 -19.12 32.44 4.51
N TYR A 2 -17.88 32.02 4.83
CA TYR A 2 -17.49 30.61 4.80
C TYR A 2 -17.72 29.97 6.17
N ARG A 3 -18.59 28.97 6.22
CA ARG A 3 -18.89 28.17 7.41
C ARG A 3 -17.91 27.00 7.46
N VAL A 4 -16.92 27.07 8.34
CA VAL A 4 -16.01 25.96 8.61
C VAL A 4 -16.79 24.88 9.36
N ALA A 5 -16.82 23.67 8.82
CA ALA A 5 -17.44 22.52 9.46
C ALA A 5 -16.61 22.12 10.69
N THR A 6 -17.27 22.06 11.85
CA THR A 6 -16.68 21.64 13.13
C THR A 6 -16.31 20.15 13.06
N PRO A 7 -15.10 19.73 13.50
CA PRO A 7 -14.71 18.32 13.49
C PRO A 7 -15.62 17.52 14.43
N THR A 8 -16.33 16.54 13.88
CA THR A 8 -17.10 15.57 14.66
C THR A 8 -16.14 14.76 15.52
N ALA A 9 -16.51 14.52 16.79
CA ALA A 9 -15.66 13.89 17.79
C ALA A 9 -14.93 12.64 17.26
N ARG A 10 -13.60 12.65 17.38
CA ARG A 10 -12.71 11.59 16.92
C ARG A 10 -13.03 10.31 17.71
N ARG A 11 -13.76 9.37 17.09
CA ARG A 11 -13.85 7.97 17.55
C ARG A 11 -12.46 7.54 17.98
N THR A 12 -12.30 7.14 19.25
CA THR A 12 -11.02 6.64 19.78
C THR A 12 -10.58 5.48 18.90
N ARG A 13 -9.58 5.75 18.04
CA ARG A 13 -9.08 4.77 17.08
C ARG A 13 -8.39 3.71 17.93
N ARG A 14 -9.02 2.54 18.07
CA ARG A 14 -8.38 1.35 18.66
C ARG A 14 -7.00 1.23 18.03
N ALA A 15 -5.97 1.05 18.86
CA ALA A 15 -4.60 0.88 18.36
C ALA A 15 -4.62 -0.19 17.26
N PRO A 16 -4.12 0.11 16.06
CA PRO A 16 -4.17 -0.83 14.95
C PRO A 16 -3.44 -2.10 15.38
N ARG A 17 -4.09 -3.26 15.24
CA ARG A 17 -3.40 -4.54 15.40
C ARG A 17 -2.29 -4.60 14.35
N VAL A 18 -1.07 -4.93 14.76
CA VAL A 18 0.03 -5.16 13.81
C VAL A 18 -0.34 -6.37 12.97
N GLU A 19 -0.65 -6.14 11.69
CA GLU A 19 -0.94 -7.20 10.73
C GLU A 19 0.34 -7.99 10.44
N ARG A 20 0.24 -9.32 10.33
CA ARG A 20 1.39 -10.20 10.10
C ARG A 20 1.07 -11.23 9.03
N VAL A 21 2.04 -11.49 8.16
CA VAL A 21 1.94 -12.54 7.14
C VAL A 21 2.14 -13.91 7.80
N ALA A 22 1.23 -14.84 7.51
CA ALA A 22 1.39 -16.21 7.95
C ALA A 22 2.58 -16.89 7.24
N PRO A 23 3.38 -17.74 7.91
CA PRO A 23 4.59 -18.31 7.32
C PRO A 23 4.37 -19.08 6.01
N HIS A 24 3.22 -19.74 5.83
CA HIS A 24 2.89 -20.46 4.61
C HIS A 24 2.67 -19.52 3.41
N LEU A 25 2.05 -18.36 3.62
CA LEU A 25 1.86 -17.35 2.59
C LEU A 25 3.20 -16.72 2.17
N ARG A 26 4.12 -16.55 3.12
CA ARG A 26 5.51 -16.13 2.82
C ARG A 26 6.21 -17.16 1.92
N ARG A 27 6.14 -18.45 2.26
CA ARG A 27 6.73 -19.51 1.42
C ARG A 27 6.11 -19.54 0.03
N LEU A 28 4.79 -19.40 -0.09
CA LEU A 28 4.11 -19.32 -1.39
C LEU A 28 4.61 -18.13 -2.20
N LEU A 29 4.78 -16.97 -1.58
CA LEU A 29 5.31 -15.78 -2.24
C LEU A 29 6.72 -16.02 -2.80
N ASP A 30 7.54 -16.78 -2.07
CA ASP A 30 8.91 -17.12 -2.47
C ASP A 30 8.98 -18.18 -3.58
N THR A 31 7.89 -18.92 -3.87
CA THR A 31 7.86 -19.86 -5.02
C THR A 31 7.62 -19.19 -6.37
N TRP A 32 7.18 -17.92 -6.39
CA TRP A 32 6.97 -17.17 -7.63
C TRP A 32 8.28 -16.54 -8.11
N SER A 33 9.03 -17.30 -8.90
CA SER A 33 10.36 -16.94 -9.43
C SER A 33 10.33 -15.88 -10.53
N ASP A 34 9.24 -15.82 -11.30
CA ASP A 34 9.14 -15.02 -12.54
C ASP A 34 8.10 -13.89 -12.45
N THR A 35 7.40 -13.80 -11.32
CA THR A 35 6.33 -12.81 -11.10
C THR A 35 6.61 -11.98 -9.85
N PRO A 36 6.81 -10.65 -9.96
CA PRO A 36 6.89 -9.77 -8.80
C PRO A 36 5.60 -9.81 -7.98
N ALA A 37 5.70 -10.01 -6.66
CA ALA A 37 4.52 -10.04 -5.80
C ALA A 37 4.80 -9.57 -4.36
N PHE A 38 3.73 -9.07 -3.73
CA PHE A 38 3.70 -8.65 -2.34
C PHE A 38 2.37 -9.03 -1.67
N VAL A 39 2.36 -9.03 -0.34
CA VAL A 39 1.17 -9.17 0.50
C VAL A 39 0.88 -7.82 1.12
N LEU A 40 -0.35 -7.33 0.98
CA LEU A 40 -0.79 -6.06 1.54
C LEU A 40 -1.69 -6.26 2.75
N GLY A 41 -1.56 -5.38 3.75
CA GLY A 41 -2.52 -5.24 4.84
C GLY A 41 -3.71 -4.36 4.45
N HIS A 42 -4.64 -4.17 5.38
CA HIS A 42 -5.87 -3.40 5.13
C HIS A 42 -5.61 -1.93 4.80
N ALA A 43 -4.55 -1.34 5.36
CA ALA A 43 -4.11 0.02 5.06
C ALA A 43 -3.14 0.11 3.87
N LEU A 44 -3.01 -0.98 3.10
CA LEU A 44 -2.06 -1.16 2.00
C LEU A 44 -0.58 -1.13 2.43
N ASP A 45 -0.31 -1.48 3.70
CA ASP A 45 1.04 -1.75 4.18
C ASP A 45 1.60 -3.01 3.50
N VAL A 46 2.84 -2.95 3.04
CA VAL A 46 3.55 -4.08 2.44
C VAL A 46 4.04 -5.00 3.56
N LEU A 47 3.27 -6.04 3.85
CA LEU A 47 3.56 -6.98 4.92
C LEU A 47 4.63 -8.02 4.54
N ALA A 48 4.75 -8.32 3.24
CA ALA A 48 5.77 -9.20 2.67
C ALA A 48 5.96 -8.92 1.17
N ARG A 49 7.17 -9.16 0.63
CA ARG A 49 7.48 -9.09 -0.83
C ARG A 49 8.48 -10.16 -1.25
N ASN A 50 8.36 -10.72 -2.45
CA ASN A 50 9.41 -11.60 -2.99
C ASN A 50 10.62 -10.79 -3.49
N ARG A 51 11.68 -11.50 -3.91
CA ARG A 51 12.92 -10.89 -4.42
C ARG A 51 12.66 -9.98 -5.63
N LEU A 52 11.80 -10.41 -6.56
CA LEU A 52 11.49 -9.64 -7.76
C LEU A 52 10.75 -8.34 -7.45
N ALA A 53 9.74 -8.37 -6.57
CA ALA A 53 9.08 -7.16 -6.09
C ALA A 53 10.08 -6.26 -5.35
N GLY A 54 10.98 -6.84 -4.55
CA GLY A 54 12.06 -6.08 -3.91
C GLY A 54 12.93 -5.31 -4.92
N ALA A 55 13.32 -5.95 -6.02
CA ALA A 55 14.09 -5.31 -7.08
C ALA A 55 13.28 -4.27 -7.87
N LEU A 56 12.01 -4.58 -8.18
CA LEU A 56 11.12 -3.69 -8.93
C LEU A 56 10.88 -2.37 -8.20
N TYR A 57 10.69 -2.41 -6.88
CA TYR A 57 10.42 -1.23 -6.05
C TYR A 57 11.67 -0.63 -5.39
N ALA A 58 12.88 -1.05 -5.79
CA ALA A 58 14.14 -0.61 -5.16
C ALA A 58 14.41 0.90 -5.29
N GLY A 59 13.80 1.57 -6.28
CA GLY A 59 13.92 3.01 -6.49
C GLY A 59 13.03 3.87 -5.59
N PHE A 60 12.13 3.28 -4.81
CA PHE A 60 11.28 4.02 -3.87
C PHE A 60 12.02 4.26 -2.55
N THR A 61 11.83 5.45 -1.98
CA THR A 61 12.38 5.85 -0.68
C THR A 61 11.78 5.03 0.46
N HIS A 62 10.47 4.79 0.40
CA HIS A 62 9.72 4.05 1.40
C HIS A 62 8.85 2.97 0.75
N PRO A 63 9.41 1.79 0.42
CA PRO A 63 8.67 0.68 -0.17
C PRO A 63 7.94 -0.15 0.90
N ASP A 64 7.28 0.53 1.84
CA ASP A 64 6.61 -0.03 3.02
C ASP A 64 5.08 0.05 2.94
N ASN A 65 4.53 0.95 2.13
CA ASN A 65 3.09 1.14 1.95
C ASN A 65 2.75 1.62 0.54
N LEU A 66 1.74 1.02 -0.08
CA LEU A 66 1.37 1.30 -1.48
C LEU A 66 0.88 2.75 -1.68
N LEU A 67 0.18 3.32 -0.70
CA LEU A 67 -0.27 4.73 -0.75
C LEU A 67 0.91 5.68 -0.68
N ARG A 68 1.88 5.41 0.20
CA ARG A 68 3.08 6.25 0.34
C ARG A 68 3.90 6.23 -0.95
N MET A 69 4.11 5.05 -1.51
CA MET A 69 4.78 4.91 -2.80
C MET A 69 4.02 5.66 -3.90
N THR A 70 2.69 5.56 -3.96
CA THR A 70 1.91 6.16 -5.07
C THR A 70 1.77 7.68 -4.97
N PHE A 71 1.56 8.22 -3.76
CA PHE A 71 1.16 9.62 -3.56
C PHE A 71 2.23 10.51 -2.94
N LEU A 72 3.23 9.95 -2.24
CA LEU A 72 4.22 10.73 -1.50
C LEU A 72 5.62 10.62 -2.08
N ASP A 73 5.93 9.53 -2.79
CA ASP A 73 7.25 9.33 -3.38
C ASP A 73 7.32 9.94 -4.78
N PRO A 74 8.28 10.85 -5.06
CA PRO A 74 8.45 11.43 -6.40
C PRO A 74 8.71 10.39 -7.49
N ALA A 75 9.28 9.22 -7.15
CA ALA A 75 9.53 8.15 -8.10
C ALA A 75 8.25 7.57 -8.73
N ALA A 76 7.08 7.77 -8.12
CA ALA A 76 5.81 7.22 -8.57
C ALA A 76 5.46 7.61 -10.02
N HIS A 77 5.69 8.87 -10.39
CA HIS A 77 5.37 9.39 -11.73
C HIS A 77 6.29 8.84 -12.82
N HIS A 78 7.48 8.36 -12.45
CA HIS A 78 8.41 7.70 -13.37
C HIS A 78 8.21 6.18 -13.39
N PHE A 79 7.80 5.60 -12.27
CA PHE A 79 7.56 4.17 -12.12
C PHE A 79 6.28 3.72 -12.84
N HIS A 80 5.19 4.47 -12.66
CA HIS A 80 3.91 4.16 -13.30
C HIS A 80 3.87 4.75 -14.72
N ARG A 81 3.62 3.89 -15.71
CA ARG A 81 3.34 4.33 -17.08
C ARG A 81 2.14 5.28 -17.15
N ASP A 82 1.11 5.00 -16.37
CA ASP A 82 -0.11 5.79 -16.22
C ASP A 82 -0.35 5.96 -14.71
N TRP A 83 0.12 7.09 -14.18
CA TRP A 83 0.07 7.36 -12.76
C TRP A 83 -1.36 7.61 -12.28
N ASP A 84 -2.19 8.31 -13.07
CA ASP A 84 -3.58 8.61 -12.71
C ASP A 84 -4.38 7.31 -12.51
N ARG A 85 -4.25 6.37 -13.45
CA ARG A 85 -4.89 5.05 -13.33
C ARG A 85 -4.38 4.25 -12.12
N ALA A 86 -3.08 4.32 -11.82
CA ALA A 86 -2.49 3.66 -10.67
C ALA A 86 -3.01 4.25 -9.35
N ALA A 87 -3.10 5.58 -9.27
CA ALA A 87 -3.65 6.31 -8.14
C ALA A 87 -5.13 5.95 -7.90
N GLU A 88 -5.95 5.95 -8.95
CA GLU A 88 -7.36 5.54 -8.88
C GLU A 88 -7.50 4.10 -8.37
N SER A 89 -6.74 3.17 -8.93
CA SER A 89 -6.78 1.75 -8.54
C SER A 89 -6.38 1.56 -7.08
N THR A 90 -5.36 2.30 -6.62
CA THR A 90 -4.89 2.26 -5.23
C THR A 90 -5.95 2.79 -4.27
N VAL A 91 -6.58 3.94 -4.58
CA VAL A 91 -7.66 4.52 -3.78
C VAL A 91 -8.89 3.62 -3.77
N ALA A 92 -9.25 3.03 -4.91
CA ALA A 92 -10.36 2.08 -5.00
C ALA A 92 -10.12 0.85 -4.11
N THR A 93 -8.90 0.32 -4.11
CA THR A 93 -8.51 -0.79 -3.24
C THR A 93 -8.61 -0.40 -1.76
N LEU A 94 -8.13 0.78 -1.38
CA LEU A 94 -8.24 1.28 -0.01
C LEU A 94 -9.70 1.44 0.42
N ARG A 95 -10.56 2.02 -0.42
CA ARG A 95 -12.00 2.17 -0.15
C ARG A 95 -12.66 0.81 0.06
N ARG A 96 -12.36 -0.17 -0.80
CA ARG A 96 -12.86 -1.54 -0.65
C ARG A 96 -12.42 -2.21 0.66
N ALA A 97 -11.18 -1.96 1.09
CA ALA A 97 -10.68 -2.46 2.36
C ALA A 97 -11.30 -1.76 3.58
N ALA A 98 -11.73 -0.51 3.43
CA ALA A 98 -12.35 0.29 4.48
C ALA A 98 -13.85 0.02 4.70
N GLY A 99 -14.55 -0.49 3.67
CA GLY A 99 -16.01 -0.73 3.70
C GLY A 99 -16.82 0.47 3.27
#